data_AF-A0A6I9IR79-F1
#
_entry.id   AF-A0A6I9IR79-F1
#
_cell.length_a   1.000
_cell.length_b   1.000
_cell.length_c   1.000
_cell.angle_alpha   90.00
_cell.angle_beta   90.00
_cell.angle_gamma   90.00
#
_symmetry.space_group_name_H-M   'P 1'
#
loop_
_entity.id
_entity.type
_entity.pdbx_description
1 polymer ?
#
loop_
_entity_poly.entity_id
_entity_poly.type
_entity_poly.pdbx_seq_one_letter_code
_entity_poly.pdbx_strand_id
1 'polypeptide(L)'
;VSKRGEVIDVHNSVQMVTVGITFSSPNLTIPDVMLLARPAMSCAVNARHDKHTQGRGFKSAESLELTRLLPLSFVKLSIYNYEKQQIHLKFVTGRSFYLQLCTPSDTKEDLFAHWEDLVYILRPPVEAYSGTQAEPVGDMMDIPVLDAEDKRSPA
;
A
#
# COMPACT_ATOMS: atom_id res chain seq x y z
N VAL A 1 26.74 -16.62 -7.28
CA VAL A 1 27.51 -17.87 -7.10
C VAL A 1 27.99 -17.95 -5.66
N SER A 2 27.65 -19.00 -4.92
CA SER A 2 28.19 -19.18 -3.55
C SER A 2 29.64 -19.68 -3.64
N LYS A 3 30.38 -19.63 -2.53
CA LYS A 3 31.80 -20.06 -2.41
C LYS A 3 32.03 -21.55 -2.75
N ARG A 4 30.97 -22.29 -3.09
CA ARG A 4 30.95 -23.71 -3.45
C ARG A 4 30.65 -23.96 -4.93
N GLY A 5 30.60 -22.92 -5.77
CA GLY A 5 30.37 -23.09 -7.21
C GLY A 5 28.92 -23.43 -7.58
N GLU A 6 27.98 -23.36 -6.65
CA GLU A 6 26.56 -23.39 -6.98
C GLU A 6 26.19 -22.10 -7.71
N VAL A 7 25.76 -22.27 -8.96
CA VAL A 7 24.99 -21.28 -9.70
C VAL A 7 23.69 -21.13 -8.94
N ILE A 8 23.66 -20.19 -7.98
CA ILE A 8 22.40 -19.64 -7.53
C ILE A 8 21.75 -19.06 -8.78
N ASP A 9 20.65 -19.66 -9.21
CA ASP A 9 19.83 -19.13 -10.27
C ASP A 9 19.33 -17.76 -9.79
N VAL A 10 20.02 -16.69 -10.21
CA VAL A 10 19.64 -15.30 -9.91
C VAL A 10 18.58 -14.87 -10.93
N HIS A 11 17.62 -15.74 -11.18
CA HIS A 11 16.52 -15.47 -12.08
C HIS A 11 15.25 -15.35 -11.26
N ASN A 12 14.88 -14.11 -10.94
CA ASN A 12 13.54 -13.64 -10.62
C ASN A 12 12.53 -14.74 -10.22
N SER A 13 12.81 -15.44 -9.12
CA SER A 13 11.97 -16.57 -8.73
C SER A 13 10.68 -15.97 -8.19
N VAL A 14 9.59 -16.11 -8.94
CA VAL A 14 8.27 -15.64 -8.52
C VAL A 14 7.96 -16.30 -7.18
N GLN A 15 8.05 -15.52 -6.11
CA GLN A 15 7.86 -16.03 -4.76
C GLN A 15 6.37 -15.97 -4.42
N MET A 16 5.72 -17.13 -4.43
CA MET A 16 4.36 -17.24 -3.93
C MET A 16 4.35 -16.98 -2.41
N VAL A 17 3.55 -16.00 -2.02
CA VAL A 17 3.35 -15.61 -0.62
C VAL A 17 1.87 -15.39 -0.37
N THR A 18 1.44 -15.64 0.86
CA THR A 18 0.13 -15.23 1.34
C THR A 18 0.28 -13.89 2.04
N VAL A 19 -0.56 -12.92 1.67
CA VAL A 19 -0.57 -11.58 2.27
C VAL A 19 -1.83 -11.41 3.09
N GLY A 20 -1.68 -10.96 4.33
CA GLY A 20 -2.78 -10.57 5.20
C GLY A 20 -2.63 -9.12 5.66
N ILE A 21 -3.75 -8.45 5.94
CA ILE A 21 -3.78 -7.09 6.46
C ILE A 21 -4.66 -7.11 7.71
N THR A 22 -4.15 -6.57 8.82
CA THR A 22 -4.78 -6.73 10.13
C THR A 22 -4.58 -5.49 11.02
N PHE A 23 -5.31 -5.48 12.12
CA PHE A 23 -5.23 -4.48 13.17
C PHE A 23 -4.34 -5.00 14.29
N SER A 24 -3.35 -4.22 14.72
CA SER A 24 -2.53 -4.54 15.89
C SER A 24 -3.25 -4.23 17.21
N SER A 25 -4.27 -3.36 17.18
CA SER A 25 -5.02 -2.90 18.33
C SER A 25 -6.52 -2.80 18.01
N PRO A 26 -7.41 -3.18 18.94
CA PRO A 26 -8.86 -3.10 18.72
C PRO A 26 -9.39 -1.67 18.63
N ASN A 27 -8.58 -0.66 18.98
CA ASN A 27 -8.99 0.75 18.97
C ASN A 27 -8.74 1.44 17.61
N LEU A 28 -8.12 0.75 16.65
CA LEU A 28 -7.78 1.32 15.35
C LEU A 28 -8.97 1.23 14.40
N THR A 29 -9.22 2.31 13.67
CA THR A 29 -10.28 2.39 12.66
C THR A 29 -9.83 1.94 11.27
N ILE A 30 -8.52 1.84 11.05
CA ILE A 30 -7.89 1.31 9.84
C ILE A 30 -6.85 0.26 10.23
N PRO A 31 -6.60 -0.76 9.39
CA PRO A 31 -5.56 -1.72 9.67
C PRO A 31 -4.19 -1.05 9.56
N ASP A 32 -3.24 -1.53 10.36
CA ASP A 32 -1.92 -0.92 10.53
C ASP A 32 -0.76 -1.92 10.34
N VAL A 33 -1.06 -3.22 10.12
CA VAL A 33 -0.04 -4.25 9.93
C VAL A 33 -0.33 -5.11 8.70
N MET A 34 0.70 -5.31 7.88
CA MET A 34 0.75 -6.28 6.79
C MET A 34 1.54 -7.53 7.21
N LEU A 35 0.97 -8.69 6.96
CA LEU A 35 1.49 -10.01 7.26
C LEU A 35 1.95 -10.69 5.96
N LEU A 36 3.14 -11.27 5.94
CA LEU A 36 3.57 -12.16 4.85
C LEU A 36 3.82 -13.55 5.37
N ALA A 37 3.12 -14.53 4.80
CA ALA A 37 3.28 -15.93 5.14
C ALA A 37 3.64 -16.77 3.92
N ARG A 38 4.21 -17.95 4.17
CA ARG A 38 4.52 -18.96 3.14
C ARG A 38 3.92 -20.29 3.56
N PRO A 39 3.60 -21.19 2.61
CA PRO A 39 3.26 -22.57 2.94
C PRO A 39 4.38 -23.20 3.78
N ALA A 40 4.03 -23.70 4.96
CA ALA A 40 4.97 -24.42 5.81
C ALA A 40 5.19 -25.81 5.21
N MET A 41 6.46 -26.20 5.03
CA MET A 41 6.82 -27.44 4.33
C MET A 41 6.43 -28.73 5.07
N SER A 42 6.03 -28.68 6.35
CA SER A 42 5.62 -29.89 7.08
C SER A 42 4.87 -29.57 8.38
N CYS A 43 3.55 -29.73 8.37
CA CYS A 43 2.79 -30.14 9.55
C CYS A 43 2.02 -31.42 9.23
N ALA A 44 2.75 -32.46 8.84
CA ALA A 44 2.26 -33.84 8.79
C ALA A 44 3.02 -34.69 9.81
N VAL A 45 3.15 -34.21 11.04
CA VAL A 45 3.71 -34.98 12.14
C VAL A 45 2.74 -34.87 13.32
N ASN A 46 2.01 -35.98 13.52
CA ASN A 46 1.25 -36.34 14.72
C ASN A 46 -0.19 -35.80 14.85
N ALA A 47 -1.07 -36.13 13.90
CA ALA A 47 -2.50 -36.31 14.17
C ALA A 47 -2.90 -37.79 14.13
N ARG A 48 -1.99 -38.68 14.54
CA ARG A 48 -2.34 -40.05 14.93
C ARG A 48 -2.46 -40.03 16.44
N HIS A 49 -3.58 -40.53 16.95
CA HIS A 49 -3.99 -40.58 18.36
C HIS A 49 -4.75 -39.35 18.86
N ASP A 50 -5.98 -39.17 18.38
CA ASP A 50 -7.13 -39.01 19.28
C ASP A 50 -8.43 -39.29 18.52
N LYS A 51 -8.88 -40.56 18.59
CA LYS A 51 -10.20 -40.97 18.11
C LYS A 51 -11.27 -40.65 19.15
N HIS A 52 -11.47 -39.38 19.52
CA HIS A 52 -12.66 -39.00 20.29
C HIS A 52 -12.98 -37.50 20.24
N THR A 53 -13.26 -36.94 19.07
CA THR A 53 -14.24 -35.84 18.95
C THR A 53 -14.65 -35.68 17.48
N GLN A 54 -15.87 -36.10 17.16
CA GLN A 54 -16.56 -35.75 15.92
C GLN A 54 -16.94 -34.27 15.99
N GLY A 55 -16.01 -33.39 15.63
CA GLY A 55 -16.24 -31.95 15.49
C GLY A 55 -15.74 -31.49 14.13
N ARG A 56 -16.63 -31.53 13.12
CA ARG A 56 -16.55 -30.87 11.81
C ARG A 56 -15.13 -30.41 11.42
N GLY A 57 -14.31 -31.36 10.98
CA GLY A 57 -12.93 -31.09 10.56
C GLY A 57 -12.93 -30.18 9.34
N PHE A 58 -12.54 -28.91 9.55
CA PHE A 58 -11.98 -28.10 8.48
C PHE A 58 -10.87 -28.94 7.84
N LYS A 59 -10.95 -29.16 6.52
CA LYS A 59 -9.84 -29.73 5.73
C LYS A 59 -8.57 -29.08 6.24
N SER A 60 -7.61 -29.88 6.72
CA SER A 60 -6.39 -29.40 7.40
C SER A 60 -5.89 -28.16 6.68
N ALA A 61 -6.11 -26.99 7.29
CA ALA A 61 -5.69 -25.73 6.70
C ALA A 61 -4.20 -25.90 6.41
N GLU A 62 -3.80 -25.71 5.16
CA GLU A 62 -2.39 -25.72 4.80
C GLU A 62 -1.68 -24.80 5.79
N SER A 63 -0.80 -25.38 6.61
CA SER A 63 -0.15 -24.63 7.68
C SER A 63 0.68 -23.54 7.03
N LEU A 64 0.44 -22.29 7.40
CA LEU A 64 1.21 -21.15 6.92
C LEU A 64 2.21 -20.74 7.99
N GLU A 65 3.46 -20.51 7.58
CA GLU A 65 4.48 -19.92 8.43
C GLU A 65 4.53 -18.41 8.18
N LEU A 66 4.35 -17.62 9.23
CA LEU A 66 4.49 -16.18 9.18
C LEU A 66 5.98 -15.80 9.07
N THR A 67 6.35 -15.10 8.01
CA THR A 67 7.74 -14.75 7.70
C THR A 67 8.07 -13.27 7.95
N ARG A 68 7.07 -12.39 7.88
CA ARG A 68 7.23 -10.94 8.09
C ARG A 68 5.98 -10.31 8.70
N LEU A 69 6.23 -9.35 9.58
CA LEU A 69 5.28 -8.35 10.06
C LEU A 69 5.78 -6.99 9.58
N LEU A 70 4.96 -6.26 8.84
CA LEU A 70 5.33 -4.97 8.25
C LEU A 70 4.32 -3.92 8.72
N PRO A 71 4.71 -2.95 9.55
CA PRO A 71 3.85 -1.84 9.89
C PRO A 71 3.51 -1.03 8.63
N LEU A 72 2.23 -0.75 8.42
CA LEU A 72 1.72 -0.01 7.27
C LEU A 72 2.21 1.44 7.25
N SER A 73 2.66 1.99 8.38
CA SER A 73 3.36 3.28 8.45
C SER A 73 4.67 3.34 7.64
N PHE A 74 5.26 2.19 7.30
CA PHE A 74 6.52 2.10 6.57
C PHE A 74 6.38 1.58 5.14
N VAL A 75 5.15 1.34 4.69
CA VAL A 75 4.87 0.87 3.33
C VAL A 75 3.72 1.64 2.70
N LYS A 76 3.77 1.79 1.38
CA LYS A 76 2.71 2.35 0.57
C LYS A 76 2.22 1.29 -0.40
N LEU A 77 0.91 1.06 -0.39
CA LEU A 77 0.23 0.21 -1.36
C LEU A 77 -0.43 1.07 -2.44
N SER A 78 -0.39 0.62 -3.69
CA SER A 78 -1.09 1.25 -4.82
C SER A 78 -1.43 0.23 -5.89
N ILE A 79 -2.50 0.47 -6.65
CA ILE A 79 -2.83 -0.33 -7.83
C ILE A 79 -1.87 0.00 -8.95
N TYR A 80 -1.20 -1.02 -9.51
CA TYR A 80 -0.23 -0.85 -10.59
C TYR A 80 -0.79 -1.26 -11.94
N ASN A 81 -1.44 -2.43 -12.01
CA ASN A 81 -1.99 -2.94 -13.25
C ASN A 81 -3.27 -3.75 -12.96
N TYR A 82 -4.41 -3.25 -13.44
CA TYR A 82 -5.71 -3.89 -13.24
C TYR A 82 -5.83 -5.21 -14.00
N GLU A 83 -5.48 -5.20 -15.30
CA GLU A 83 -5.52 -6.37 -16.20
C GLU A 83 -4.75 -7.57 -15.65
N LYS A 84 -3.58 -7.30 -15.05
CA LYS A 84 -2.71 -8.32 -14.44
C LYS A 84 -2.98 -8.54 -12.96
N GLN A 85 -3.93 -7.83 -12.36
CA GLN A 85 -4.22 -7.85 -10.94
C GLN A 85 -2.96 -7.64 -10.07
N GLN A 86 -2.22 -6.56 -10.34
CA GLN A 86 -0.95 -6.23 -9.68
C GLN A 86 -1.06 -5.03 -8.74
N ILE A 87 -0.55 -5.21 -7.53
CA ILE A 87 -0.42 -4.21 -6.47
C ILE A 87 1.06 -3.86 -6.32
N HIS A 88 1.38 -2.57 -6.29
CA HIS A 88 2.72 -2.07 -6.00
C HIS A 88 2.86 -1.79 -4.50
N LEU A 89 3.89 -2.41 -3.90
CA LEU A 89 4.31 -2.22 -2.53
C LEU A 89 5.62 -1.43 -2.52
N LYS A 90 5.61 -0.22 -1.97
CA LYS A 90 6.80 0.64 -1.84
C LYS A 90 7.13 0.87 -0.37
N PHE A 91 8.35 0.54 0.04
CA PHE A 91 8.86 0.84 1.36
C PHE A 91 9.34 2.29 1.45
N VAL A 92 9.34 2.86 2.66
CA VAL A 92 9.98 4.17 2.94
C VAL A 92 11.47 4.19 2.59
N THR A 93 12.13 3.03 2.57
CA THR A 93 13.52 2.85 2.13
C THR A 93 13.71 3.01 0.62
N GLY A 94 12.64 3.22 -0.14
CA GLY A 94 12.63 3.32 -1.60
C GLY A 94 12.53 1.97 -2.32
N ARG A 95 12.76 0.85 -1.61
CA ARG A 95 12.60 -0.51 -2.17
C ARG A 95 11.15 -0.74 -2.58
N SER A 96 10.96 -1.43 -3.70
CA SER A 96 9.65 -1.64 -4.30
C SER A 96 9.47 -3.08 -4.75
N PHE A 97 8.26 -3.61 -4.61
CA PHE A 97 7.86 -4.93 -5.05
C PHE A 97 6.52 -4.85 -5.75
N TYR A 98 6.30 -5.73 -6.72
CA TYR A 98 5.01 -5.89 -7.38
C TYR A 98 4.42 -7.23 -6.96
N LEU A 99 3.24 -7.19 -6.37
CA LEU A 99 2.50 -8.35 -5.91
C LEU A 99 1.40 -8.63 -6.94
N GLN A 100 1.42 -9.81 -7.55
CA GLN A 100 0.39 -10.24 -8.47
C GLN A 100 -0.56 -11.20 -7.75
N LEU A 101 -1.86 -10.94 -7.86
CA LEU A 101 -2.88 -11.81 -7.28
C LEU A 101 -2.99 -13.09 -8.11
N CYS A 102 -2.86 -14.24 -7.46
CA CYS A 102 -3.16 -15.53 -8.07
C CYS A 102 -4.65 -15.80 -7.90
N THR A 103 -5.49 -15.39 -8.84
CA THR A 103 -6.93 -15.66 -8.79
C THR A 103 -7.21 -17.12 -9.14
N PRO A 104 -7.78 -17.93 -8.23
CA PRO A 104 -8.32 -19.22 -8.60
C PRO A 104 -9.54 -19.00 -9.50
N SER A 105 -9.66 -19.77 -10.58
CA SER A 105 -10.68 -19.59 -11.61
C SER A 105 -12.14 -19.81 -11.16
N ASP A 106 -12.38 -20.13 -9.88
CA ASP A 106 -13.66 -20.63 -9.34
C ASP A 106 -14.28 -19.71 -8.25
N THR A 107 -13.63 -18.61 -7.88
CA THR A 107 -14.21 -17.65 -6.93
C THR A 107 -15.17 -16.70 -7.63
N LYS A 108 -16.41 -16.61 -7.12
CA LYS A 108 -17.47 -15.73 -7.62
C LYS A 108 -17.24 -14.25 -7.29
N GLU A 109 -16.42 -13.96 -6.28
CA GLU A 109 -16.08 -12.60 -5.89
C GLU A 109 -14.78 -12.13 -6.57
N ASP A 110 -14.78 -10.88 -7.05
CA ASP A 110 -13.56 -10.24 -7.52
C ASP A 110 -12.66 -9.90 -6.31
N LEU A 111 -11.78 -10.83 -5.95
CA LEU A 111 -10.80 -10.64 -4.88
C LEU A 111 -9.92 -9.41 -5.14
N PHE A 112 -9.67 -9.05 -6.41
CA PHE A 112 -8.87 -7.88 -6.73
C PHE A 112 -9.60 -6.59 -6.35
N ALA A 113 -10.91 -6.49 -6.58
CA ALA A 113 -11.71 -5.34 -6.15
C ALA A 113 -11.60 -5.07 -4.63
N HIS A 114 -11.59 -6.11 -3.81
CA HIS A 114 -11.40 -5.98 -2.35
C HIS A 114 -10.01 -5.41 -1.99
N TRP A 115 -8.98 -5.75 -2.77
CA TRP A 115 -7.67 -5.14 -2.63
C TRP A 115 -7.66 -3.67 -3.04
N GLU A 116 -8.45 -3.28 -4.05
CA GLU A 116 -8.60 -1.87 -4.43
C GLU A 116 -9.25 -1.05 -3.33
N ASP A 117 -10.35 -1.54 -2.76
CA ASP A 117 -11.02 -0.92 -1.62
C ASP A 117 -10.08 -0.78 -0.43
N LEU A 118 -9.29 -1.82 -0.15
CA LEU A 118 -8.29 -1.78 0.92
C LEU A 118 -7.21 -0.72 0.65
N VAL A 119 -6.68 -0.67 -0.58
CA VAL A 119 -5.69 0.35 -0.98
C VAL A 119 -6.27 1.75 -0.87
N TYR A 120 -7.56 1.92 -1.15
CA TYR A 120 -8.28 3.18 -0.97
C TYR A 120 -8.38 3.56 0.52
N ILE A 121 -8.77 2.63 1.39
CA ILE A 121 -8.87 2.85 2.86
C ILE A 121 -7.51 3.17 3.47
N LEU A 122 -6.44 2.51 3.00
CA LEU A 122 -5.08 2.71 3.47
C LEU A 122 -4.41 3.98 2.93
N ARG A 123 -5.06 4.68 1.99
CA ARG A 123 -4.57 5.97 1.54
C ARG A 123 -4.62 6.94 2.73
N PRO A 124 -3.54 7.69 3.00
CA PRO A 124 -3.61 8.78 3.95
C PRO A 124 -4.78 9.68 3.58
N PRO A 125 -5.60 10.13 4.56
CA PRO A 125 -6.58 11.16 4.29
C PRO A 125 -5.86 12.28 3.57
N VAL A 126 -6.35 12.67 2.38
CA VAL A 126 -5.93 13.92 1.77
C VAL A 126 -6.21 14.96 2.85
N GLU A 127 -5.17 15.54 3.43
CA GLU A 127 -5.36 16.73 4.25
C GLU A 127 -6.11 17.70 3.35
N ALA A 128 -7.39 17.92 3.63
CA ALA A 128 -8.17 18.94 2.97
C ALA A 128 -7.48 20.25 3.36
N TYR A 129 -6.57 20.71 2.51
CA TYR A 129 -6.03 22.06 2.52
C TYR A 129 -7.18 23.02 2.19
N SER A 130 -8.09 23.18 3.14
CA SER A 130 -8.94 24.36 3.21
C SER A 130 -8.08 25.51 3.67
N GLY A 131 -7.78 26.39 2.72
CA GLY A 131 -7.80 27.83 2.93
C GLY A 131 -6.61 28.42 3.67
N THR A 132 -5.62 28.88 2.93
CA THR A 132 -5.25 30.29 2.98
C THR A 132 -4.75 30.68 1.58
N GLN A 133 -5.67 31.12 0.73
CA GLN A 133 -5.32 31.91 -0.43
C GLN A 133 -4.78 33.24 0.13
N ALA A 134 -3.48 33.49 -0.03
CA ALA A 134 -2.95 34.84 0.18
C ALA A 134 -3.51 35.71 -0.94
N GLU A 135 -4.48 36.57 -0.61
CA GLU A 135 -4.91 37.67 -1.45
C GLU A 135 -3.68 38.49 -1.85
N PRO A 136 -3.44 38.75 -3.15
CA PRO A 136 -2.40 39.70 -3.54
C PRO A 136 -2.87 41.08 -3.07
N VAL A 137 -2.14 41.67 -2.13
CA VAL A 137 -2.30 43.10 -1.80
C VAL A 137 -2.09 43.86 -3.10
N GLY A 138 -3.18 44.44 -3.61
CA GLY A 138 -3.16 45.30 -4.77
C GLY A 138 -2.27 46.50 -4.46
N ASP A 139 -1.06 46.48 -5.03
CA ASP A 139 -0.20 47.64 -5.11
C ASP A 139 -0.73 48.55 -6.23
N MET A 140 -1.82 49.24 -5.90
CA MET A 140 -2.36 50.32 -6.70
C MET A 140 -2.01 51.59 -5.94
N MET A 141 -0.99 52.31 -6.41
CA MET A 141 -0.95 53.77 -6.62
C MET A 141 0.48 54.19 -7.03
N ASP A 142 0.88 53.90 -8.28
CA ASP A 142 1.87 54.74 -8.96
C ASP A 142 1.18 56.04 -9.39
N ILE A 143 1.41 57.13 -8.65
CA ILE A 143 1.07 58.49 -9.08
C ILE A 143 2.29 59.08 -9.76
N PRO A 144 2.29 59.31 -11.09
CA PRO A 144 3.33 60.10 -11.71
C PRO A 144 3.00 61.59 -11.64
N VAL A 145 3.98 62.32 -11.11
CA VAL A 145 4.45 63.67 -11.49
C VAL A 145 3.39 64.79 -11.51
N LEU A 146 3.50 65.67 -10.51
CA LEU A 146 2.94 67.02 -10.53
C LEU A 146 3.78 67.89 -11.48
N ASP A 147 3.25 68.21 -12.66
CA ASP A 147 3.76 69.28 -13.49
C ASP A 147 3.45 70.63 -12.84
N ALA A 148 4.50 71.43 -12.63
CA ALA A 148 4.41 72.79 -12.15
C ALA A 148 3.91 73.71 -13.27
N GLU A 149 2.89 74.46 -12.92
CA GLU A 149 2.30 75.64 -13.56
C GLU A 149 3.32 76.54 -14.30
N ASP A 150 3.07 76.82 -15.58
CA ASP A 150 3.41 78.13 -16.13
C ASP A 150 2.25 78.69 -16.97
N LYS A 151 1.84 79.89 -16.59
CA LYS A 151 0.62 80.54 -17.03
C LYS A 151 0.83 81.21 -18.37
N ARG A 152 0.02 80.81 -19.35
CA ARG A 152 -0.28 81.65 -20.50
C ARG A 152 -1.15 82.82 -20.05
N SER A 153 -0.76 84.05 -20.38
CA SER A 153 -1.67 84.99 -21.07
C SER A 153 -0.95 86.23 -21.63
N PRO A 154 -1.56 86.89 -22.65
CA PRO A 154 -0.88 87.64 -23.69
C PRO A 154 -1.01 89.16 -23.56
N ALA A 155 -0.06 89.89 -24.16
CA ALA A 155 -0.22 91.11 -24.96
C ALA A 155 1.17 91.57 -25.42
#